data_AF-A0A486XP60-F1
#
_entry.id   AF-A0A486XP60-F1
#
_cell.length_a   1.000
_cell.length_b   1.000
_cell.length_c   1.000
_cell.angle_alpha   90.00
_cell.angle_beta   90.00
_cell.angle_gamma   90.00
#
_symmetry.space_group_name_H-M   'P 1'
#
loop_
_entity.id
_entity.type
_entity.pdbx_description
1 polymer ?
#
loop_
_entity_poly.entity_id
_entity_poly.type
_entity_poly.pdbx_seq_one_letter_code
_entity_poly.pdbx_strand_id
1 'polypeptide(L)'
;MSSHRYSLVNALLKASIKLFPSLLPIFLGELLLAHIFLILGKERLSVEFFAYIILEATSLWFSGKLSDIWSRRKVLLLIHCSTLVTLILSYFFRNDLKRPFLLLLASGILFNPGPAARAILIDNFKSTIIKTSNNFYSKLHLTETRLIGISWIVQYLPWIFAPFFILLSEYQRLFLIIGLLLFSIPLLYYQLSDSLEKSVLSKHRSFIKNFNKSPLILSGFLFAQLVFFTTFDKVDFLKNSSNLFSLIGIGALLGTIFSLFFRKTPHLSVVTYSYAFGMMLSFTNFLYYFFAKNEFINTGLSLIHLAAVGGFYLPFVFDIIISKSNAQNRGTLFACAEVVQSLAAVLGVIAMTLIGDNPIFLFATTTILFTIALSITAKHGTIS
;
A
#
# COMPACT_ATOMS: atom_id res chain seq x y z
N MET A 1 -5.46 11.27 39.78
CA MET A 1 -4.81 11.38 38.43
C MET A 1 -4.03 10.13 38.00
N SER A 2 -3.52 9.29 38.90
CA SER A 2 -2.79 8.05 38.56
C SER A 2 -3.69 6.95 37.96
N SER A 3 -4.89 6.73 38.51
CA SER A 3 -5.80 5.65 38.06
C SER A 3 -6.23 5.73 36.58
N HIS A 4 -6.38 6.94 36.04
CA HIS A 4 -6.74 7.15 34.63
C HIS A 4 -5.59 6.89 33.66
N ARG A 5 -4.32 7.12 34.07
CA ARG A 5 -3.15 6.80 33.25
C ARG A 5 -2.94 5.29 33.16
N TYR A 6 -3.10 4.56 34.27
CA TYR A 6 -3.04 3.10 34.27
C TYR A 6 -4.16 2.46 33.43
N SER A 7 -5.37 3.05 33.43
CA SER A 7 -6.46 2.57 32.57
C SER A 7 -6.17 2.79 31.09
N LEU A 8 -5.52 3.91 30.73
CA LEU A 8 -5.17 4.23 29.34
C LEU A 8 -4.03 3.32 28.83
N VAL A 9 -2.95 3.15 29.61
CA VAL A 9 -1.81 2.31 29.23
C VAL A 9 -2.23 0.85 29.03
N ASN A 10 -2.95 0.28 29.99
CA ASN A 10 -3.44 -1.11 29.86
C ASN A 10 -4.37 -1.29 28.65
N ALA A 11 -5.10 -0.25 28.28
CA ALA A 11 -6.07 -0.35 27.20
C ALA A 11 -5.43 -0.09 25.83
N LEU A 12 -4.41 0.77 25.74
CA LEU A 12 -3.50 0.85 24.58
C LEU A 12 -2.77 -0.47 24.36
N LEU A 13 -2.32 -1.11 25.43
CA LEU A 13 -1.65 -2.42 25.37
C LEU A 13 -2.60 -3.53 24.89
N LYS A 14 -3.86 -3.53 25.32
CA LYS A 14 -4.89 -4.44 24.79
C LYS A 14 -5.24 -4.17 23.33
N ALA A 15 -5.23 -2.91 22.90
CA ALA A 15 -5.47 -2.54 21.51
C ALA A 15 -4.29 -2.95 20.62
N SER A 16 -3.04 -2.73 21.06
CA SER A 16 -1.85 -3.13 20.32
C SER A 16 -1.77 -4.64 20.14
N ILE A 17 -2.09 -5.44 21.17
CA ILE A 17 -2.15 -6.91 21.08
C ILE A 17 -3.15 -7.38 20.00
N LYS A 18 -4.24 -6.65 19.77
CA LYS A 18 -5.24 -7.00 18.75
C LYS A 18 -4.91 -6.50 17.35
N LEU A 19 -4.29 -5.33 17.24
CA LEU A 19 -3.96 -4.70 15.96
C LEU A 19 -2.67 -5.26 15.36
N PHE A 20 -1.68 -5.54 16.21
CA PHE A 20 -0.34 -5.95 15.79
C PHE A 20 -0.34 -7.21 14.91
N PRO A 21 -1.08 -8.29 15.22
CA PRO A 21 -1.12 -9.47 14.35
C PRO A 21 -1.68 -9.21 12.94
N SER A 22 -2.51 -8.17 12.77
CA SER A 22 -3.04 -7.78 11.45
C SER A 22 -2.09 -6.83 10.70
N LEU A 23 -1.27 -6.05 11.42
CA LEU A 23 -0.34 -5.10 10.83
C LEU A 23 1.01 -5.74 10.47
N LEU A 24 1.46 -6.72 11.25
CA LEU A 24 2.73 -7.42 11.04
C LEU A 24 2.85 -8.03 9.63
N PRO A 25 1.83 -8.72 9.07
CA PRO A 25 1.83 -9.17 7.68
C PRO A 25 2.16 -8.07 6.67
N ILE A 26 1.58 -6.88 6.82
CA ILE A 26 1.77 -5.75 5.90
C ILE A 26 3.23 -5.28 5.96
N PHE A 27 3.77 -5.14 7.18
CA PHE A 27 5.16 -4.78 7.39
C PHE A 27 6.12 -5.79 6.75
N LEU A 28 5.88 -7.09 6.94
CA LEU A 28 6.73 -8.13 6.37
C LEU A 28 6.63 -8.19 4.85
N GLY A 29 5.43 -7.96 4.30
CA GLY A 29 5.16 -7.70 2.87
C GLY A 29 6.20 -6.76 2.27
N GLU A 30 6.22 -5.56 2.82
CA GLU A 30 7.05 -4.45 2.35
C GLU A 30 8.53 -4.62 2.66
N LEU A 31 8.85 -5.28 3.76
CA LEU A 31 10.22 -5.64 4.10
C LEU A 31 10.82 -6.57 3.04
N LEU A 32 10.05 -7.57 2.60
CA LEU A 32 10.46 -8.48 1.54
C LEU A 32 10.56 -7.75 0.20
N LEU A 33 9.60 -6.90 -0.13
CA LEU A 33 9.63 -6.08 -1.34
C LEU A 33 10.89 -5.20 -1.39
N ALA A 34 11.21 -4.51 -0.29
CA ALA A 34 12.43 -3.71 -0.18
C ALA A 34 13.70 -4.55 -0.38
N HIS A 35 13.74 -5.77 0.18
CA HIS A 35 14.85 -6.70 -0.05
C HIS A 35 14.99 -7.12 -1.51
N ILE A 36 13.87 -7.47 -2.16
CA ILE A 36 13.83 -7.82 -3.59
C ILE A 36 14.32 -6.65 -4.44
N PHE A 37 13.84 -5.43 -4.15
CA PHE A 37 14.24 -4.22 -4.86
C PHE A 37 15.74 -3.94 -4.73
N LEU A 38 16.33 -4.15 -3.56
CA LEU A 38 17.77 -3.98 -3.34
C LEU A 38 18.64 -5.05 -4.02
N ILE A 39 18.11 -6.25 -4.24
CA ILE A 39 18.79 -7.31 -5.01
C ILE A 39 18.72 -6.98 -6.51
N LEU A 40 17.54 -6.61 -7.00
CA LEU A 40 17.29 -6.28 -8.42
C LEU A 40 17.95 -4.97 -8.87
N GLY A 41 18.05 -3.98 -7.99
CA GLY A 41 18.60 -2.67 -8.33
C GLY A 41 20.07 -2.69 -8.78
N LYS A 42 20.78 -3.80 -8.58
CA LYS A 42 22.21 -3.93 -8.89
C LYS A 42 22.51 -4.40 -10.32
N GLU A 43 21.62 -5.13 -10.97
CA GLU A 43 21.87 -5.71 -12.30
C GLU A 43 20.58 -5.60 -13.14
N ARG A 44 20.71 -5.14 -14.39
CA ARG A 44 19.60 -4.86 -15.33
C ARG A 44 18.47 -5.91 -15.29
N LEU A 45 17.21 -5.46 -15.36
CA LEU A 45 16.22 -5.79 -16.41
C LEU A 45 14.84 -5.19 -16.05
N SER A 46 14.43 -4.16 -16.79
CA SER A 46 13.06 -3.62 -16.73
C SER A 46 12.01 -4.72 -16.85
N VAL A 47 12.27 -5.74 -17.68
CA VAL A 47 11.39 -6.91 -17.90
C VAL A 47 11.15 -7.73 -16.64
N GLU A 48 12.16 -7.95 -15.80
CA GLU A 48 12.01 -8.76 -14.59
C GLU A 48 11.20 -8.03 -13.52
N PHE A 49 11.41 -6.72 -13.42
CA PHE A 49 10.61 -5.84 -12.58
C PHE A 49 9.15 -5.77 -13.06
N PHE A 50 8.91 -5.70 -14.37
CA PHE A 50 7.56 -5.79 -14.94
C PHE A 50 6.88 -7.12 -14.64
N ALA A 51 7.59 -8.23 -14.84
CA ALA A 51 7.08 -9.56 -14.54
C ALA A 51 6.71 -9.65 -13.04
N TYR A 52 7.55 -9.12 -12.17
CA TYR A 52 7.28 -9.05 -10.74
C TYR A 52 6.00 -8.27 -10.43
N ILE A 53 5.84 -7.04 -10.93
CA ILE A 53 4.65 -6.22 -10.66
C ILE A 53 3.37 -6.90 -11.14
N ILE A 54 3.40 -7.58 -12.29
CA ILE A 54 2.24 -8.33 -12.81
C ILE A 54 1.89 -9.49 -11.87
N LEU A 55 2.90 -10.21 -11.39
CA LEU A 55 2.70 -11.31 -10.44
C LEU A 55 2.24 -10.81 -9.07
N GLU A 56 2.76 -9.67 -8.62
CA GLU A 56 2.33 -8.95 -7.42
C GLU A 56 0.84 -8.61 -7.52
N ALA A 57 0.41 -7.99 -8.62
CA ALA A 57 -1.00 -7.68 -8.90
C ALA A 57 -1.88 -8.95 -8.87
N THR A 58 -1.37 -10.03 -9.44
CA THR A 58 -2.06 -11.32 -9.47
C THR A 58 -2.20 -11.89 -8.06
N SER A 59 -1.15 -11.81 -7.24
CA SER A 59 -1.16 -12.22 -5.84
C SER A 59 -2.10 -11.37 -4.97
N LEU A 60 -2.14 -10.05 -5.20
CA LEU A 60 -3.09 -9.13 -4.55
C LEU A 60 -4.54 -9.57 -4.83
N TRP A 61 -4.86 -9.85 -6.10
CA TRP A 61 -6.17 -10.35 -6.48
C TRP A 61 -6.52 -11.68 -5.79
N PHE A 62 -5.62 -12.67 -5.85
CA PHE A 62 -5.84 -13.98 -5.25
C PHE A 62 -5.96 -13.89 -3.73
N SER A 63 -5.09 -13.15 -3.05
CA SER A 63 -5.15 -12.98 -1.59
C SER A 63 -6.47 -12.36 -1.15
N GLY A 64 -6.93 -11.29 -1.82
CA GLY A 64 -8.22 -10.68 -1.53
C GLY A 64 -9.39 -11.62 -1.74
N LYS A 65 -9.46 -12.26 -2.90
CA LYS A 65 -10.56 -13.18 -3.25
C LYS A 65 -10.58 -14.42 -2.38
N LEU A 66 -9.44 -15.07 -2.15
CA LEU A 66 -9.34 -16.22 -1.25
C LEU A 66 -9.67 -15.83 0.19
N SER A 67 -9.31 -14.63 0.63
CA SER A 67 -9.62 -14.17 1.99
C SER A 67 -11.11 -13.95 2.25
N ASP A 68 -11.88 -13.72 1.18
CA ASP A 68 -13.34 -13.61 1.24
C ASP A 68 -14.04 -15.00 1.13
N ILE A 69 -13.42 -15.98 0.46
CA ILE A 69 -13.95 -17.35 0.32
C ILE A 69 -13.60 -18.22 1.53
N TRP A 70 -12.36 -18.13 2.02
CA TRP A 70 -11.85 -18.87 3.17
C TRP A 70 -11.82 -17.98 4.42
N SER A 71 -11.11 -18.39 5.47
CA SER A 71 -10.78 -17.47 6.56
C SER A 71 -9.54 -16.66 6.19
N ARG A 72 -9.57 -15.36 6.48
CA ARG A 72 -8.46 -14.44 6.23
C ARG A 72 -7.23 -14.84 7.00
N ARG A 73 -7.40 -15.36 8.22
CA ARG A 73 -6.31 -15.95 9.01
C ARG A 73 -5.64 -17.11 8.27
N LYS A 74 -6.42 -18.04 7.72
CA LYS A 74 -5.88 -19.18 6.96
C LYS A 74 -5.12 -18.72 5.72
N VAL A 75 -5.65 -17.72 5.00
CA VAL A 75 -4.97 -17.12 3.84
C VAL A 75 -3.66 -16.44 4.26
N LEU A 76 -3.65 -15.66 5.34
CA LEU A 76 -2.42 -15.03 5.83
C LEU A 76 -1.38 -16.06 6.27
N LEU A 77 -1.79 -17.13 6.97
CA LEU A 77 -0.90 -18.23 7.34
C LEU A 77 -0.34 -18.95 6.11
N LEU A 78 -1.18 -19.24 5.12
CA LEU A 78 -0.75 -19.85 3.86
C LEU A 78 0.33 -18.98 3.19
N ILE A 79 0.06 -17.68 3.05
CA ILE A 79 0.98 -16.69 2.47
C ILE A 79 2.32 -16.67 3.23
N HIS A 80 2.31 -16.65 4.57
CA HIS A 80 3.56 -16.61 5.35
C HIS A 80 4.35 -17.91 5.24
N CYS A 81 3.68 -19.06 5.33
CA CYS A 81 4.32 -20.37 5.21
C CYS A 81 4.88 -20.58 3.80
N SER A 82 4.13 -20.24 2.74
CA SER A 82 4.61 -20.37 1.36
C SER A 82 5.84 -19.51 1.12
N THR A 83 5.84 -18.26 1.59
CA THR A 83 6.98 -17.36 1.43
C THR A 83 8.19 -17.81 2.20
N LEU A 84 8.00 -18.30 3.43
CA LEU A 84 9.08 -18.89 4.21
C LEU A 84 9.73 -20.06 3.46
N VAL A 85 8.92 -20.98 2.91
CA VAL A 85 9.42 -22.10 2.12
C VAL A 85 10.17 -21.60 0.88
N THR A 86 9.62 -20.63 0.14
CA THR A 86 10.29 -20.04 -1.03
C THR A 86 11.63 -19.39 -0.69
N LEU A 87 11.73 -18.69 0.45
CA LEU A 87 12.98 -18.06 0.92
C LEU A 87 13.99 -19.06 1.49
N ILE A 88 13.54 -20.19 2.01
CA ILE A 88 14.46 -21.26 2.42
C ILE A 88 15.00 -21.98 1.19
N LEU A 89 14.12 -22.30 0.24
CA LEU A 89 14.53 -22.90 -1.03
C LEU A 89 15.45 -21.96 -1.81
N SER A 90 15.23 -20.64 -1.79
CA SER A 90 16.14 -19.68 -2.44
C SER A 90 17.56 -19.79 -1.93
N TYR A 91 17.70 -19.92 -0.61
CA TYR A 91 18.99 -20.02 0.05
C TYR A 91 19.74 -21.29 -0.36
N PHE A 92 19.07 -22.45 -0.32
CA PHE A 92 19.69 -23.73 -0.65
C PHE A 92 20.09 -23.86 -2.13
N PHE A 93 19.39 -23.15 -3.01
CA PHE A 93 19.59 -23.25 -4.46
C PHE A 93 20.41 -22.09 -5.05
N ARG A 94 21.11 -21.30 -4.22
CA ARG A 94 21.78 -20.04 -4.59
C ARG A 94 22.87 -20.14 -5.68
N ASN A 95 23.51 -21.30 -5.86
CA ASN A 95 24.67 -21.44 -6.76
C ASN A 95 24.33 -21.49 -8.27
N ASP A 96 23.06 -21.48 -8.66
CA ASP A 96 22.63 -21.47 -10.07
C ASP A 96 22.19 -20.07 -10.53
N LEU A 97 22.95 -19.47 -11.46
CA LEU A 97 22.81 -18.08 -11.97
C LEU A 97 21.41 -17.69 -12.49
N LYS A 98 20.55 -18.65 -12.87
CA LYS A 98 19.18 -18.38 -13.38
C LYS A 98 18.10 -18.26 -12.30
N ARG A 99 18.43 -18.46 -11.02
CA ARG A 99 17.45 -18.63 -9.93
C ARG A 99 16.98 -17.39 -9.15
N PRO A 100 17.72 -16.27 -9.01
CA PRO A 100 17.17 -15.10 -8.31
C PRO A 100 15.86 -14.61 -8.96
N PHE A 101 15.75 -14.72 -10.29
CA PHE A 101 14.51 -14.45 -11.02
C PHE A 101 13.36 -15.39 -10.68
N LEU A 102 13.58 -16.72 -10.62
CA LEU A 102 12.56 -17.70 -10.24
C LEU A 102 12.00 -17.47 -8.82
N LEU A 103 12.85 -17.04 -7.89
CA LEU A 103 12.47 -16.71 -6.52
C LEU A 103 11.68 -15.44 -6.41
N LEU A 104 11.97 -14.50 -7.29
CA LEU A 104 11.32 -13.21 -7.43
C LEU A 104 9.94 -13.38 -8.06
N LEU A 105 9.83 -14.25 -9.08
CA LEU A 105 8.53 -14.69 -9.61
C LEU A 105 7.71 -15.43 -8.55
N ALA A 106 8.32 -16.37 -7.82
CA ALA A 106 7.63 -17.15 -6.79
C ALA A 106 7.17 -16.26 -5.62
N SER A 107 8.01 -15.35 -5.13
CA SER A 107 7.64 -14.41 -4.07
C SER A 107 6.59 -13.39 -4.51
N GLY A 108 6.66 -12.89 -5.75
CA GLY A 108 5.64 -12.01 -6.34
C GLY A 108 4.25 -12.65 -6.40
N ILE A 109 4.18 -13.95 -6.70
CA ILE A 109 2.90 -14.72 -6.71
C ILE A 109 2.44 -15.06 -5.30
N LEU A 110 3.35 -15.41 -4.40
CA LEU A 110 3.02 -16.05 -3.13
C LEU A 110 2.86 -15.06 -1.97
N PHE A 111 3.35 -13.83 -2.11
CA PHE A 111 3.45 -12.91 -0.97
C PHE A 111 2.84 -11.54 -1.20
N ASN A 112 1.51 -11.47 -1.06
CA ASN A 112 0.83 -10.21 -0.85
C ASN A 112 -0.24 -10.32 0.24
N PRO A 113 0.13 -10.03 1.51
CA PRO A 113 -0.82 -10.10 2.61
C PRO A 113 -1.74 -8.88 2.68
N GLY A 114 -1.44 -7.79 1.96
CA GLY A 114 -2.09 -6.47 2.07
C GLY A 114 -3.62 -6.54 2.13
N PRO A 115 -4.30 -7.09 1.10
CA PRO A 115 -5.75 -7.12 1.06
C PRO A 115 -6.40 -7.92 2.20
N ALA A 116 -5.87 -9.10 2.50
CA ALA A 116 -6.37 -9.96 3.57
C ALA A 116 -6.12 -9.34 4.96
N ALA A 117 -4.93 -8.75 5.17
CA ALA A 117 -4.50 -8.12 6.40
C ALA A 117 -5.30 -6.84 6.72
N ARG A 118 -5.55 -6.00 5.72
CA ARG A 118 -6.40 -4.79 5.88
C ARG A 118 -7.85 -5.15 6.12
N ALA A 119 -8.37 -6.15 5.41
CA ALA A 119 -9.75 -6.59 5.61
C ALA A 119 -9.96 -7.13 7.03
N ILE A 120 -9.06 -7.98 7.53
CA ILE A 120 -9.16 -8.52 8.89
C ILE A 120 -8.95 -7.45 9.97
N LEU A 121 -8.06 -6.47 9.75
CA LEU A 121 -7.86 -5.33 10.65
C LEU A 121 -9.18 -4.58 10.89
N ILE A 122 -9.92 -4.27 9.82
CA ILE A 122 -11.17 -3.51 9.91
C ILE A 122 -12.28 -4.34 10.56
N ASP A 123 -12.43 -5.62 10.20
CA ASP A 123 -13.51 -6.45 10.76
C ASP A 123 -13.29 -6.83 12.23
N ASN A 124 -12.04 -7.09 12.62
CA ASN A 124 -11.71 -7.32 14.02
C ASN A 124 -11.96 -6.07 14.87
N PHE A 125 -11.71 -4.90 14.29
CA PHE A 125 -12.00 -3.65 14.96
C PHE A 125 -13.51 -3.37 15.08
N LYS A 126 -14.28 -3.51 13.99
CA LYS A 126 -15.75 -3.35 13.99
C LYS A 126 -16.42 -4.28 14.99
N SER A 127 -16.08 -5.56 14.97
CA SER A 127 -16.63 -6.55 15.89
C SER A 127 -16.28 -6.27 17.35
N THR A 128 -15.09 -5.71 17.61
CA THR A 128 -14.68 -5.31 18.96
C THR A 128 -15.49 -4.09 19.45
N ILE A 129 -15.72 -3.07 18.61
CA ILE A 129 -16.56 -1.91 18.99
C ILE A 129 -17.97 -2.36 19.35
N ILE A 130 -18.62 -3.16 18.50
CA ILE A 130 -20.01 -3.60 18.70
C ILE A 130 -20.16 -4.37 20.01
N LYS A 131 -19.18 -5.21 20.36
CA LYS A 131 -19.18 -5.98 21.62
C LYS A 131 -18.80 -5.18 22.85
N THR A 132 -18.18 -4.01 22.69
CA THR A 132 -17.70 -3.15 23.79
C THR A 132 -18.43 -1.82 23.81
N SER A 133 -19.74 -1.81 23.51
CA SER A 133 -20.59 -0.61 23.45
C SER A 133 -20.54 0.26 24.71
N ASN A 134 -19.91 -0.20 25.80
CA ASN A 134 -19.45 0.64 26.89
C ASN A 134 -17.95 1.02 26.77
N ASN A 135 -17.73 2.25 26.29
CA ASN A 135 -16.70 3.22 26.71
C ASN A 135 -15.25 3.21 26.19
N PHE A 136 -14.67 2.20 25.53
CA PHE A 136 -13.21 2.25 25.23
C PHE A 136 -12.83 2.69 23.81
N TYR A 137 -13.27 1.96 22.77
CA TYR A 137 -12.91 2.30 21.39
C TYR A 137 -13.63 3.54 20.86
N SER A 138 -14.79 3.87 21.43
CA SER A 138 -15.46 5.15 21.23
C SER A 138 -14.60 6.32 21.73
N LYS A 139 -13.82 6.14 22.81
CA LYS A 139 -12.87 7.15 23.35
C LYS A 139 -11.60 7.28 22.51
N LEU A 140 -11.12 6.20 21.88
CA LEU A 140 -9.96 6.25 20.97
C LEU A 140 -10.30 6.89 19.60
N HIS A 141 -11.58 7.09 19.29
CA HIS A 141 -12.04 7.72 18.04
C HIS A 141 -11.40 7.13 16.77
N LEU A 142 -11.08 5.83 16.77
CA LEU A 142 -10.52 5.13 15.62
C LEU A 142 -11.64 4.87 14.60
N THR A 143 -11.55 5.52 13.44
CA THR A 143 -12.46 5.33 12.29
C THR A 143 -11.85 4.30 11.31
N GLU A 144 -12.64 3.79 10.37
CA GLU A 144 -12.14 2.89 9.31
C GLU A 144 -10.97 3.53 8.55
N THR A 145 -11.13 4.78 8.14
CA THR A 145 -10.09 5.59 7.49
C THR A 145 -8.79 5.67 8.30
N ARG A 146 -8.88 5.76 9.64
CA ARG A 146 -7.69 5.78 10.50
C ARG A 146 -6.99 4.43 10.56
N LEU A 147 -7.74 3.32 10.56
CA LEU A 147 -7.14 1.99 10.49
C LEU A 147 -6.48 1.73 9.15
N ILE A 148 -7.11 2.19 8.06
CA ILE A 148 -6.52 2.18 6.73
C ILE A 148 -5.24 3.01 6.73
N GLY A 149 -5.28 4.24 7.26
CA GLY A 149 -4.10 5.10 7.40
C GLY A 149 -2.97 4.46 8.23
N ILE A 150 -3.29 3.81 9.37
CA ILE A 150 -2.31 3.06 10.15
C ILE A 150 -1.70 1.91 9.33
N SER A 151 -2.50 1.22 8.52
CA SER A 151 -1.98 0.16 7.65
C SER A 151 -0.99 0.70 6.60
N TRP A 152 -1.23 1.90 6.06
CA TRP A 152 -0.32 2.58 5.13
C TRP A 152 0.95 3.08 5.82
N ILE A 153 0.84 3.61 7.04
CA ILE A 153 2.01 3.96 7.86
C ILE A 153 2.92 2.75 8.01
N VAL A 154 2.35 1.60 8.39
CA VAL A 154 3.10 0.35 8.56
C VAL A 154 3.71 -0.12 7.23
N GLN A 155 3.01 0.09 6.11
CA GLN A 155 3.51 -0.22 4.78
C GLN A 155 4.74 0.64 4.41
N TYR A 156 4.74 1.94 4.72
CA TYR A 156 5.85 2.83 4.34
C TYR A 156 7.07 2.74 5.27
N LEU A 157 6.95 2.15 6.46
CA LEU A 157 8.05 2.07 7.43
C LEU A 157 9.30 1.40 6.85
N PRO A 158 9.24 0.21 6.21
CA PRO A 158 10.43 -0.43 5.63
C PRO A 158 11.16 0.45 4.59
N TRP A 159 10.44 1.27 3.85
CA TRP A 159 11.03 2.11 2.79
C TRP A 159 11.89 3.23 3.37
N ILE A 160 11.50 3.78 4.52
CA ILE A 160 12.26 4.82 5.23
C ILE A 160 13.59 4.26 5.75
N PHE A 161 13.61 2.98 6.12
CA PHE A 161 14.80 2.31 6.62
C PHE A 161 15.65 1.66 5.52
N ALA A 162 15.30 1.82 4.24
CA ALA A 162 16.06 1.27 3.12
C ALA A 162 17.58 1.51 3.16
N PRO A 163 18.11 2.67 3.62
CA PRO A 163 19.56 2.90 3.72
C PRO A 163 20.21 1.98 4.76
N PHE A 164 19.52 1.70 5.87
CA PHE A 164 19.99 0.75 6.88
C PHE A 164 19.95 -0.69 6.36
N PHE A 165 18.96 -1.04 5.54
CA PHE A 165 18.91 -2.37 4.91
C PHE A 165 20.09 -2.62 3.97
N ILE A 166 20.61 -1.58 3.32
CA ILE A 166 21.79 -1.70 2.44
C ILE A 166 23.07 -1.98 3.25
N LEU A 167 23.16 -1.51 4.50
CA LEU A 167 24.32 -1.76 5.38
C LEU A 167 24.42 -3.23 5.81
N LEU A 168 23.31 -3.96 5.81
CA LEU A 168 23.29 -5.38 6.13
C LEU A 168 23.84 -6.20 4.96
N SER A 169 24.54 -7.30 5.23
CA SER A 169 24.83 -8.28 4.19
C SER A 169 23.53 -8.94 3.70
N GLU A 170 23.54 -9.51 2.49
CA GLU A 170 22.38 -10.23 1.96
C GLU A 170 21.92 -11.35 2.90
N TYR A 171 22.87 -12.07 3.50
CA TYR A 171 22.60 -13.10 4.50
C TYR A 171 21.92 -12.54 5.75
N GLN A 172 22.42 -11.42 6.29
CA GLN A 172 21.82 -10.78 7.45
C GLN A 172 20.38 -10.34 7.16
N ARG A 173 20.12 -9.77 5.98
CA ARG A 173 18.74 -9.41 5.56
C ARG A 173 17.84 -10.64 5.46
N LEU A 174 18.31 -11.70 4.81
CA LEU A 174 17.52 -12.91 4.62
C LEU A 174 17.19 -13.59 5.95
N PHE A 175 18.17 -13.73 6.85
CA PHE A 175 17.95 -14.29 8.19
C PHE A 175 16.99 -13.43 9.03
N LEU A 176 17.07 -12.10 8.91
CA LEU A 176 16.13 -11.19 9.57
C LEU A 176 14.70 -11.43 9.08
N ILE A 177 14.48 -11.48 7.76
CA ILE A 177 13.15 -11.71 7.16
C ILE A 177 12.61 -13.08 7.55
N ILE A 178 13.42 -14.14 7.44
CA ILE A 178 13.05 -15.50 7.84
C ILE A 178 12.69 -15.56 9.33
N GLY A 179 13.51 -14.95 10.19
CA GLY A 179 13.25 -14.91 11.63
C GLY A 179 11.95 -14.20 11.98
N LEU A 180 11.66 -13.08 11.33
CA LEU A 180 10.40 -12.36 11.51
C LEU A 180 9.19 -13.11 10.96
N LEU A 181 9.32 -13.80 9.82
CA LEU A 181 8.27 -14.68 9.28
C LEU A 181 7.98 -15.83 10.26
N LEU A 182 9.01 -16.49 10.79
CA LEU A 182 8.84 -17.55 11.80
C LEU A 182 8.16 -17.03 13.06
N PHE A 183 8.55 -15.85 13.54
CA PHE A 183 7.91 -15.20 14.69
C PHE A 183 6.44 -14.83 14.44
N SER A 184 6.09 -14.47 13.20
CA SER A 184 4.72 -14.10 12.85
C SER A 184 3.74 -15.27 12.84
N ILE A 185 4.19 -16.50 12.56
CA ILE A 185 3.31 -17.68 12.41
C ILE A 185 2.53 -17.96 13.71
N PRO A 186 3.16 -18.07 14.90
CA PRO A 186 2.42 -18.22 16.16
C PRO A 186 1.45 -17.06 16.43
N LEU A 187 1.84 -15.83 16.10
CA LEU A 187 0.97 -14.66 16.31
C LEU A 187 -0.29 -14.72 15.43
N LEU A 188 -0.12 -15.07 14.16
CA LEU A 188 -1.24 -15.26 13.22
C LEU A 188 -2.11 -16.46 13.59
N TYR A 189 -1.52 -17.54 14.09
CA TYR A 189 -2.27 -18.73 14.46
C TYR A 189 -3.07 -18.54 15.76
N TYR A 190 -2.43 -18.08 16.82
CA TYR A 190 -3.01 -18.02 18.17
C TYR A 190 -3.70 -16.70 18.51
N GLN A 191 -3.18 -15.56 18.05
CA GLN A 191 -3.66 -14.24 18.50
C GLN A 191 -4.62 -13.57 17.51
N LEU A 192 -4.50 -13.90 16.22
CA LEU A 192 -5.42 -13.37 15.22
C LEU A 192 -6.74 -14.15 15.31
N SER A 193 -7.79 -13.51 15.81
CA SER A 193 -9.15 -14.04 15.68
C SER A 193 -9.73 -13.58 14.35
N ASP A 194 -10.36 -14.46 13.58
CA ASP A 194 -11.10 -14.06 12.38
C ASP A 194 -12.61 -14.07 12.66
N SER A 195 -13.25 -12.91 12.55
CA SER A 195 -14.69 -12.80 12.70
C SER A 195 -15.46 -13.58 11.63
N LEU A 196 -14.90 -13.73 10.42
CA LEU A 196 -15.54 -14.45 9.32
C LEU A 196 -15.56 -15.96 9.55
N GLU A 197 -14.57 -16.52 10.24
CA GLU A 197 -14.50 -17.96 10.53
C GLU A 197 -15.71 -18.45 11.33
N LYS A 198 -16.40 -17.54 12.04
CA LYS A 198 -17.66 -17.81 12.75
C LYS A 198 -18.91 -17.68 11.87
N SER A 199 -18.84 -17.03 10.70
CA SER A 199 -19.98 -16.72 9.83
C SER A 199 -19.99 -17.42 8.46
N VAL A 200 -18.87 -18.03 8.05
CA VAL A 200 -18.70 -18.69 6.73
C VAL A 200 -19.69 -19.86 6.52
N LEU A 201 -20.34 -20.36 7.59
CA LEU A 201 -21.44 -21.31 7.51
C LEU A 201 -22.77 -20.74 6.96
N SER A 202 -22.86 -19.45 6.62
CA SER A 202 -24.11 -18.85 6.13
C SER A 202 -23.95 -17.97 4.89
N LYS A 203 -24.50 -18.48 3.77
CA LYS A 203 -24.83 -17.80 2.50
C LYS A 203 -23.75 -16.91 1.87
N HIS A 204 -23.11 -17.44 0.81
CA HIS A 204 -22.52 -16.61 -0.24
C HIS A 204 -23.61 -15.76 -0.92
N ARG A 205 -23.54 -14.44 -0.76
CA ARG A 205 -24.34 -13.49 -1.56
C ARG A 205 -23.47 -12.88 -2.65
N SER A 206 -24.07 -12.67 -3.81
CA SER A 206 -23.39 -12.22 -5.02
C SER A 206 -22.71 -10.85 -4.87
N PHE A 207 -21.42 -10.83 -5.20
CA PHE A 207 -20.52 -9.66 -5.29
C PHE A 207 -21.06 -8.51 -6.17
N ILE A 208 -22.00 -8.81 -7.06
CA ILE A 208 -22.35 -7.98 -8.23
C ILE A 208 -23.21 -6.75 -7.89
N LYS A 209 -23.96 -6.73 -6.78
CA LYS A 209 -24.90 -5.62 -6.50
C LYS A 209 -24.28 -4.34 -5.93
N ASN A 210 -23.10 -4.39 -5.29
CA ASN A 210 -22.53 -3.23 -4.60
C ASN A 210 -21.43 -2.48 -5.38
N PHE A 211 -21.05 -2.96 -6.58
CA PHE A 211 -19.93 -2.40 -7.34
C PHE A 211 -20.31 -1.22 -8.25
N ASN A 212 -21.60 -0.85 -8.36
CA ASN A 212 -22.10 0.07 -9.39
C ASN A 212 -21.56 1.53 -9.33
N LYS A 213 -20.91 1.96 -8.24
CA LYS A 213 -20.26 3.31 -8.14
C LYS A 213 -18.73 3.25 -7.99
N SER A 214 -18.15 2.08 -7.71
CA SER A 214 -16.72 1.90 -7.49
C SER A 214 -15.81 2.02 -8.74
N PRO A 215 -16.21 1.70 -9.99
CA PRO A 215 -15.28 1.71 -11.13
C PRO A 215 -14.81 3.11 -11.52
N LEU A 216 -15.62 4.15 -11.32
CA LEU A 216 -15.22 5.55 -11.59
C LEU A 216 -14.21 6.07 -10.57
N ILE A 217 -14.33 5.69 -9.30
CA ILE A 217 -13.35 6.09 -8.27
C ILE A 217 -12.04 5.35 -8.49
N LEU A 218 -12.10 4.07 -8.86
CA LEU A 218 -10.94 3.28 -9.25
C LEU A 218 -10.25 3.84 -10.51
N SER A 219 -11.00 4.34 -11.50
CA SER A 219 -10.39 4.96 -12.68
C SER A 219 -9.73 6.30 -12.35
N GLY A 220 -10.36 7.17 -11.57
CA GLY A 220 -9.72 8.40 -11.08
C GLY A 220 -8.46 8.11 -10.25
N PHE A 221 -8.51 7.06 -9.42
CA PHE A 221 -7.37 6.59 -8.65
C PHE A 221 -6.24 6.02 -9.53
N LEU A 222 -6.56 5.27 -10.60
CA LEU A 222 -5.57 4.80 -11.58
C LEU A 222 -4.77 5.97 -12.15
N PHE A 223 -5.43 7.03 -12.61
CA PHE A 223 -4.76 8.20 -13.17
C PHE A 223 -3.89 8.94 -12.14
N ALA A 224 -4.36 9.08 -10.90
CA ALA A 224 -3.55 9.68 -9.83
C ALA A 224 -2.30 8.83 -9.52
N GLN A 225 -2.42 7.49 -9.50
CA GLN A 225 -1.29 6.59 -9.29
C GLN A 225 -0.32 6.57 -10.47
N LEU A 226 -0.81 6.72 -11.71
CA LEU A 226 0.04 6.83 -12.90
C LEU A 226 1.01 8.00 -12.80
N VAL A 227 0.61 9.11 -12.17
CA VAL A 227 1.50 10.25 -11.94
C VAL A 227 2.73 9.84 -11.12
N PHE A 228 2.53 9.09 -10.04
CA PHE A 228 3.62 8.63 -9.19
C PHE A 228 4.60 7.76 -9.98
N PHE A 229 4.11 6.75 -10.69
CA PHE A 229 4.98 5.80 -11.40
C PHE A 229 5.63 6.37 -12.67
N THR A 230 4.98 7.30 -13.37
CA THR A 230 5.63 8.03 -14.48
C THR A 230 6.76 8.92 -14.01
N THR A 231 6.70 9.45 -12.78
CA THR A 231 7.79 10.23 -12.20
C THR A 231 8.88 9.37 -11.55
N PHE A 232 8.56 8.14 -11.17
CA PHE A 232 9.44 7.23 -10.42
C PHE A 232 10.56 6.60 -11.27
N ASP A 233 10.34 6.38 -12.57
CA ASP A 233 11.31 5.73 -13.47
C ASP A 233 12.38 6.68 -14.02
N LYS A 234 12.11 8.00 -14.10
CA LYS A 234 13.15 9.02 -14.41
C LYS A 234 14.25 9.13 -13.37
N VAL A 235 14.11 8.36 -12.31
CA VAL A 235 15.13 8.18 -11.32
C VAL A 235 15.99 6.97 -11.68
N ASP A 236 16.43 6.87 -12.92
CA ASP A 236 17.68 6.14 -13.25
C ASP A 236 18.90 6.80 -12.56
N PHE A 237 18.73 7.99 -11.96
CA PHE A 237 19.66 8.59 -10.98
C PHE A 237 19.57 7.95 -9.57
N LEU A 238 18.56 7.11 -9.28
CA LEU A 238 18.33 6.45 -7.98
C LEU A 238 19.03 5.12 -7.83
N LYS A 239 19.64 4.56 -8.90
CA LYS A 239 20.53 3.40 -8.78
C LYS A 239 21.64 3.62 -7.73
N ASN A 240 21.92 4.87 -7.35
CA ASN A 240 22.95 5.24 -6.37
C ASN A 240 22.50 6.13 -5.17
N SER A 241 21.22 6.46 -4.96
CA SER A 241 20.82 7.33 -3.82
C SER A 241 19.66 6.81 -2.97
N SER A 242 19.89 5.73 -2.22
CA SER A 242 18.97 5.21 -1.19
C SER A 242 18.35 6.28 -0.28
N ASN A 243 19.06 7.39 -0.08
CA ASN A 243 18.58 8.58 0.63
C ASN A 243 17.34 9.22 -0.01
N LEU A 244 17.30 9.39 -1.34
CA LEU A 244 16.14 10.00 -2.03
C LEU A 244 14.92 9.07 -1.98
N PHE A 245 15.11 7.76 -2.13
CA PHE A 245 14.03 6.77 -1.96
C PHE A 245 13.43 6.84 -0.56
N SER A 246 14.29 6.97 0.46
CA SER A 246 13.86 7.15 1.85
C SER A 246 13.10 8.46 2.05
N LEU A 247 13.54 9.55 1.44
CA LEU A 247 12.85 10.85 1.50
C LEU A 247 11.48 10.80 0.82
N ILE A 248 11.33 10.09 -0.30
CA ILE A 248 10.03 9.84 -0.94
C ILE A 248 9.12 9.06 0.03
N GLY A 249 9.66 8.00 0.67
CA GLY A 249 8.94 7.24 1.70
C GLY A 249 8.54 8.08 2.90
N ILE A 250 9.39 9.01 3.36
CA ILE A 250 9.08 9.98 4.41
C ILE A 250 7.95 10.92 3.96
N GLY A 251 8.00 11.41 2.72
CA GLY A 251 6.94 12.23 2.14
C GLY A 251 5.59 11.52 2.20
N ALA A 252 5.52 10.29 1.67
CA ALA A 252 4.32 9.46 1.73
C ALA A 252 3.84 9.21 3.16
N LEU A 253 4.74 8.87 4.08
CA LEU A 253 4.43 8.68 5.49
C LEU A 253 3.80 9.93 6.11
N LEU A 254 4.41 11.10 5.91
CA LEU A 254 3.90 12.37 6.43
C LEU A 254 2.49 12.63 5.90
N GLY A 255 2.28 12.47 4.60
CA GLY A 255 0.94 12.56 3.98
C GLY A 255 -0.08 11.66 4.66
N THR A 256 0.26 10.39 4.88
CA THR A 256 -0.62 9.44 5.56
C THR A 256 -0.87 9.82 7.01
N ILE A 257 0.13 10.29 7.75
CA ILE A 257 -0.07 10.81 9.12
C ILE A 257 -1.03 11.99 9.11
N PHE A 258 -0.88 12.92 8.15
CA PHE A 258 -1.78 14.06 8.01
C PHE A 258 -3.23 13.64 7.77
N SER A 259 -3.46 12.55 7.02
CA SER A 259 -4.81 12.02 6.79
C SER A 259 -5.54 11.62 8.09
N LEU A 260 -4.81 11.17 9.11
CA LEU A 260 -5.39 10.69 10.37
C LEU A 260 -6.11 11.80 11.16
N PHE A 261 -5.80 13.07 10.89
CA PHE A 261 -6.43 14.22 11.52
C PHE A 261 -7.82 14.54 10.92
N PHE A 262 -8.14 14.06 9.72
CA PHE A 262 -9.40 14.35 9.04
C PHE A 262 -10.47 13.30 9.39
N ARG A 263 -11.41 13.68 10.27
CA ARG A 263 -12.42 12.76 10.83
C ARG A 263 -13.84 12.92 10.27
N LYS A 264 -14.25 14.15 9.91
CA LYS A 264 -15.65 14.50 9.59
C LYS A 264 -15.83 15.08 8.20
N THR A 265 -14.77 15.16 7.41
CA THR A 265 -14.79 15.72 6.06
C THR A 265 -15.34 14.69 5.07
N PRO A 266 -16.16 15.09 4.09
CA PRO A 266 -16.57 14.20 3.02
C PRO A 266 -15.32 13.68 2.28
N HIS A 267 -15.06 12.37 2.37
CA HIS A 267 -13.82 11.78 1.86
C HIS A 267 -13.65 12.02 0.34
N LEU A 268 -14.75 12.02 -0.42
CA LEU A 268 -14.71 12.31 -1.85
C LEU A 268 -14.22 13.74 -2.14
N SER A 269 -14.65 14.72 -1.35
CA SER A 269 -14.16 16.10 -1.48
C SER A 269 -12.67 16.19 -1.15
N VAL A 270 -12.21 15.50 -0.10
CA VAL A 270 -10.79 15.46 0.26
C VAL A 270 -9.94 14.88 -0.87
N VAL A 271 -10.39 13.76 -1.47
CA VAL A 271 -9.72 13.16 -2.64
C VAL A 271 -9.70 14.13 -3.82
N THR A 272 -10.82 14.79 -4.11
CA THR A 272 -10.94 15.77 -5.21
C THR A 272 -9.97 16.93 -5.01
N TYR A 273 -9.93 17.53 -3.81
CA TYR A 273 -8.99 18.61 -3.49
C TYR A 273 -7.53 18.15 -3.55
N SER A 274 -7.25 16.91 -3.15
CA SER A 274 -5.90 16.34 -3.24
C SER A 274 -5.43 16.21 -4.69
N TYR A 275 -6.32 15.79 -5.59
CA TYR A 275 -6.01 15.72 -7.03
C TYR A 275 -5.85 17.11 -7.65
N ALA A 276 -6.67 18.09 -7.24
CA ALA A 276 -6.49 19.48 -7.66
C ALA A 276 -5.15 20.07 -7.18
N PHE A 277 -4.76 19.79 -5.94
CA PHE A 277 -3.47 20.21 -5.41
C PHE A 277 -2.30 19.55 -6.14
N GLY A 278 -2.39 18.24 -6.43
CA GLY A 278 -1.43 17.52 -7.27
C GLY A 278 -1.30 18.13 -8.67
N MET A 279 -2.43 18.45 -9.31
CA MET A 279 -2.46 19.14 -10.61
C MET A 279 -1.75 20.50 -10.54
N MET A 280 -2.05 21.31 -9.52
CA MET A 280 -1.43 22.63 -9.34
C MET A 280 0.08 22.52 -9.14
N LEU A 281 0.55 21.56 -8.33
CA LEU A 281 1.98 21.30 -8.13
C LEU A 281 2.67 20.89 -9.43
N SER A 282 2.12 19.93 -10.16
CA SER A 282 2.69 19.49 -11.45
C SER A 282 2.70 20.61 -12.49
N PHE A 283 1.63 21.40 -12.56
CA PHE A 283 1.53 22.53 -13.47
C PHE A 283 2.53 23.65 -13.11
N THR A 284 2.70 23.92 -11.81
CA THR A 284 3.69 24.90 -11.33
C THR A 284 5.10 24.47 -11.73
N ASN A 285 5.45 23.20 -11.55
CA ASN A 285 6.74 22.65 -12.01
C ASN A 285 6.91 22.72 -13.53
N PHE A 286 5.83 22.47 -14.28
CA PHE A 286 5.82 22.66 -15.73
C PHE A 286 6.13 24.11 -16.12
N LEU A 287 5.48 25.10 -15.48
CA LEU A 287 5.74 26.52 -15.75
C LEU A 287 7.17 26.93 -15.35
N TYR A 288 7.65 26.50 -14.19
CA TYR A 288 9.02 26.79 -13.75
C TYR A 288 10.06 26.31 -14.78
N TYR A 289 9.83 25.15 -15.40
CA TYR A 289 10.72 24.65 -16.44
C TYR A 289 10.82 25.60 -17.64
N PHE A 290 9.71 26.22 -18.05
CA PHE A 290 9.69 27.14 -19.19
C PHE A 290 10.27 28.52 -18.86
N PHE A 291 10.04 29.02 -17.64
CA PHE A 291 10.40 30.40 -17.28
C PHE A 291 11.75 30.54 -16.59
N ALA A 292 12.21 29.54 -15.84
CA ALA A 292 13.47 29.61 -15.09
C ALA A 292 14.58 28.83 -15.82
N LYS A 293 15.14 29.42 -16.88
CA LYS A 293 16.18 28.79 -17.73
C LYS A 293 17.47 28.37 -17.01
N ASN A 294 17.72 28.83 -15.78
CA ASN A 294 18.97 28.63 -15.06
C ASN A 294 18.83 27.98 -13.67
N GLU A 295 17.63 27.61 -13.23
CA GLU A 295 17.43 26.93 -11.95
C GLU A 295 17.10 25.46 -12.19
N PHE A 296 17.94 24.57 -11.66
CA PHE A 296 17.65 23.14 -11.63
C PHE A 296 16.32 22.95 -10.90
N ILE A 297 15.27 22.57 -11.62
CA ILE A 297 14.07 22.03 -10.98
C ILE A 297 14.52 20.82 -10.19
N ASN A 298 14.41 20.89 -8.87
CA ASN A 298 14.71 19.77 -8.01
C ASN A 298 13.58 18.74 -8.15
N THR A 299 13.66 17.93 -9.21
CA THR A 299 12.73 16.83 -9.51
C THR A 299 12.55 15.91 -8.30
N GLY A 300 13.61 15.74 -7.48
CA GLY A 300 13.55 15.01 -6.22
C GLY A 300 12.63 15.65 -5.18
N LEU A 301 12.70 16.98 -5.00
CA LEU A 301 11.78 17.71 -4.14
C LEU A 301 10.33 17.59 -4.63
N SER A 302 10.12 17.69 -5.94
CA SER A 302 8.79 17.53 -6.54
C SER A 302 8.20 16.15 -6.28
N LEU A 303 9.02 15.10 -6.39
CA LEU A 303 8.65 13.72 -6.05
C LEU A 303 8.25 13.56 -4.58
N ILE A 304 8.98 14.18 -3.66
CA ILE A 304 8.65 14.13 -2.22
C ILE A 304 7.28 14.78 -1.97
N HIS A 305 6.99 15.92 -2.60
CA HIS A 305 5.68 16.58 -2.48
C HIS A 305 4.56 15.73 -3.08
N LEU A 306 4.76 15.18 -4.29
CA LEU A 306 3.78 14.29 -4.92
C LEU A 306 3.55 13.02 -4.09
N ALA A 307 4.59 12.46 -3.47
CA ALA A 307 4.48 11.34 -2.55
C ALA A 307 3.67 11.71 -1.31
N ALA A 308 3.87 12.90 -0.75
CA ALA A 308 3.08 13.39 0.38
C ALA A 308 1.59 13.56 0.02
N VAL A 309 1.29 14.09 -1.17
CA VAL A 309 -0.09 14.14 -1.68
C VAL A 309 -0.66 12.74 -1.85
N GLY A 310 0.12 11.83 -2.43
CA GLY A 310 -0.17 10.39 -2.55
C GLY A 310 -0.57 9.73 -1.24
N GLY A 311 0.32 9.80 -0.26
CA GLY A 311 0.12 9.26 1.08
C GLY A 311 -1.08 9.87 1.80
N PHE A 312 -1.40 11.15 1.53
CA PHE A 312 -2.54 11.84 2.11
C PHE A 312 -3.89 11.34 1.57
N TYR A 313 -4.05 11.23 0.24
CA TYR A 313 -5.36 10.85 -0.32
C TYR A 313 -5.66 9.35 -0.23
N LEU A 314 -4.63 8.50 -0.13
CA LEU A 314 -4.75 7.04 -0.15
C LEU A 314 -5.76 6.48 0.86
N PRO A 315 -5.71 6.83 2.16
CA PRO A 315 -6.66 6.32 3.14
C PRO A 315 -8.12 6.65 2.82
N PHE A 316 -8.38 7.83 2.25
CA PHE A 316 -9.73 8.25 1.86
C PHE A 316 -10.25 7.50 0.63
N VAL A 317 -9.40 7.29 -0.39
CA VAL A 317 -9.80 6.50 -1.57
C VAL A 317 -10.22 5.09 -1.16
N PHE A 318 -9.39 4.44 -0.34
CA PHE A 318 -9.68 3.10 0.15
C PHE A 318 -10.94 3.08 1.03
N ASP A 319 -11.12 4.06 1.91
CA ASP A 319 -12.34 4.19 2.71
C ASP A 319 -13.59 4.32 1.83
N ILE A 320 -13.56 5.15 0.79
CA ILE A 320 -14.70 5.30 -0.13
C ILE A 320 -15.02 3.97 -0.84
N ILE A 321 -14.01 3.23 -1.27
CA ILE A 321 -14.17 1.93 -1.96
C ILE A 321 -14.78 0.89 -1.02
N ILE A 322 -14.36 0.84 0.25
CA ILE A 322 -14.79 -0.22 1.17
C ILE A 322 -16.00 0.15 2.05
N SER A 323 -16.32 1.45 2.21
CA SER A 323 -17.37 1.94 3.12
C SER A 323 -18.76 1.37 2.83
N LYS A 324 -19.02 0.93 1.60
CA LYS A 324 -20.29 0.33 1.15
C LYS A 324 -20.24 -1.21 1.07
N SER A 325 -19.21 -1.82 1.66
CA SER A 325 -18.96 -3.25 1.56
C SER A 325 -19.38 -4.04 2.80
N ASN A 326 -19.99 -5.20 2.54
CA ASN A 326 -20.15 -6.21 3.57
C ASN A 326 -18.78 -6.81 3.92
N ALA A 327 -18.62 -7.28 5.16
CA ALA A 327 -17.41 -7.96 5.61
C ALA A 327 -16.98 -9.09 4.66
N GLN A 328 -17.93 -9.80 4.07
CA GLN A 328 -17.70 -10.93 3.16
C GLN A 328 -16.98 -10.57 1.85
N ASN A 329 -16.97 -9.32 1.40
CA ASN A 329 -16.38 -8.91 0.12
C ASN A 329 -15.22 -7.90 0.27
N ARG A 330 -14.80 -7.66 1.51
CA ARG A 330 -13.87 -6.56 1.80
C ARG A 330 -12.45 -6.89 1.33
N GLY A 331 -12.02 -8.15 1.40
CA GLY A 331 -10.72 -8.57 0.90
C GLY A 331 -10.59 -8.31 -0.60
N THR A 332 -11.62 -8.67 -1.37
CA THR A 332 -11.67 -8.43 -2.82
C THR A 332 -11.65 -6.94 -3.15
N LEU A 333 -12.32 -6.10 -2.38
CA LEU A 333 -12.33 -4.65 -2.62
C LEU A 333 -10.98 -3.98 -2.33
N PHE A 334 -10.29 -4.39 -1.27
CA PHE A 334 -8.90 -3.99 -1.04
C PHE A 334 -8.01 -4.42 -2.20
N ALA A 335 -8.16 -5.68 -2.63
CA ALA A 335 -7.41 -6.20 -3.77
C ALA A 335 -7.67 -5.43 -5.07
N CYS A 336 -8.93 -5.07 -5.38
CA CYS A 336 -9.24 -4.22 -6.54
C CYS A 336 -8.46 -2.91 -6.52
N ALA A 337 -8.42 -2.23 -5.37
CA ALA A 337 -7.73 -0.95 -5.23
C ALA A 337 -6.21 -1.12 -5.33
N GLU A 338 -5.63 -2.16 -4.74
CA GLU A 338 -4.19 -2.42 -4.80
C GLU A 338 -3.75 -2.88 -6.21
N VAL A 339 -4.54 -3.69 -6.89
CA VAL A 339 -4.31 -4.07 -8.30
C VAL A 339 -4.29 -2.84 -9.22
N VAL A 340 -5.11 -1.82 -8.93
CA VAL A 340 -5.05 -0.56 -9.68
C VAL A 340 -3.70 0.16 -9.49
N GLN A 341 -3.08 0.06 -8.32
CA GLN A 341 -1.73 0.61 -8.10
C GLN A 341 -0.69 -0.15 -8.92
N SER A 342 -0.71 -1.49 -8.89
CA SER A 342 0.21 -2.31 -9.69
C SER A 342 0.00 -2.08 -11.20
N LEU A 343 -1.25 -1.92 -11.64
CA LEU A 343 -1.55 -1.56 -13.03
C LEU A 343 -1.00 -0.18 -13.39
N ALA A 344 -1.13 0.80 -12.48
CA ALA A 344 -0.51 2.11 -12.66
C ALA A 344 1.02 2.03 -12.73
N ALA A 345 1.65 1.13 -11.98
CA ALA A 345 3.08 0.90 -12.06
C ALA A 345 3.50 0.38 -13.45
N VAL A 346 2.82 -0.65 -13.96
CA VAL A 346 3.08 -1.19 -15.31
C VAL A 346 2.88 -0.11 -16.39
N LEU A 347 1.73 0.55 -16.37
CA LEU A 347 1.40 1.59 -17.34
C LEU A 347 2.31 2.82 -17.22
N GLY A 348 2.76 3.16 -16.01
CA GLY A 348 3.68 4.26 -15.76
C GLY A 348 5.04 4.02 -16.41
N VAL A 349 5.59 2.81 -16.30
CA VAL A 349 6.85 2.46 -16.96
C VAL A 349 6.67 2.40 -18.49
N ILE A 350 5.55 1.90 -19.01
CA ILE A 350 5.25 1.94 -20.47
C ILE A 350 5.13 3.38 -20.97
N ALA A 351 4.43 4.25 -20.25
CA ALA A 351 4.33 5.66 -20.62
C ALA A 351 5.72 6.31 -20.63
N MET A 352 6.58 5.93 -19.68
CA MET A 352 7.95 6.42 -19.59
C MET A 352 8.84 6.00 -20.77
N THR A 353 8.75 4.74 -21.22
CA THR A 353 9.48 4.30 -22.41
C THR A 353 9.03 5.03 -23.69
N LEU A 354 7.76 5.47 -23.75
CA LEU A 354 7.22 6.22 -24.88
C LEU A 354 7.53 7.73 -24.82
N ILE A 355 7.52 8.33 -23.63
CA ILE A 355 7.72 9.77 -23.41
C ILE A 355 9.21 10.16 -23.41
N GLY A 356 10.08 9.25 -22.97
CA GLY A 356 11.52 9.49 -22.84
C GLY A 356 11.90 10.47 -21.73
N ASP A 357 13.18 10.83 -21.67
CA ASP A 357 13.77 11.54 -20.52
C ASP A 357 13.45 13.04 -20.43
N ASN A 358 12.69 13.60 -21.37
CA ASN A 358 12.39 15.03 -21.37
C ASN A 358 11.48 15.46 -20.19
N PRO A 359 11.97 16.28 -19.24
CA PRO A 359 11.20 16.71 -18.05
C PRO A 359 9.96 17.54 -18.41
N ILE A 360 9.92 18.23 -19.56
CA ILE A 360 8.74 18.96 -20.04
C ILE A 360 7.57 18.00 -20.23
N PHE A 361 7.79 16.92 -21.00
CA PHE A 361 6.75 15.95 -21.28
C PHE A 361 6.34 15.20 -20.01
N LEU A 362 7.25 15.03 -19.05
CA LEU A 362 6.89 14.47 -17.75
C LEU A 362 5.92 15.38 -16.99
N PHE A 363 6.27 16.66 -16.78
CA PHE A 363 5.40 17.57 -16.03
C PHE A 363 4.09 17.87 -16.75
N ALA A 364 4.10 17.91 -18.09
CA ALA A 364 2.88 18.00 -18.90
C ALA A 364 1.98 16.76 -18.70
N THR A 365 2.53 15.56 -18.86
CA THR A 365 1.78 14.30 -18.69
C THR A 365 1.23 14.18 -17.28
N THR A 366 2.02 14.46 -16.24
CA THR A 366 1.56 14.38 -14.85
C THR A 366 0.45 15.39 -14.55
N THR A 367 0.52 16.60 -15.13
CA THR A 367 -0.57 17.59 -15.05
C THR A 367 -1.84 17.06 -15.73
N ILE A 368 -1.72 16.50 -16.94
CA ILE A 368 -2.85 15.92 -17.68
C ILE A 368 -3.50 14.78 -16.88
N LEU A 369 -2.70 13.85 -16.35
CA LEU A 369 -3.17 12.71 -15.58
C LEU A 369 -3.91 13.15 -14.30
N PHE A 370 -3.39 14.12 -13.55
CA PHE A 370 -4.12 14.68 -12.41
C PHE A 370 -5.38 15.43 -12.82
N THR A 371 -5.38 16.14 -13.95
CA THR A 371 -6.58 16.80 -14.48
C THR A 371 -7.67 15.79 -14.82
N ILE A 372 -7.31 14.65 -15.42
CA ILE A 372 -8.23 13.55 -15.68
C ILE A 372 -8.77 12.98 -14.37
N ALA A 373 -7.89 12.69 -13.41
CA ALA A 373 -8.27 12.17 -12.09
C ALA A 373 -9.26 13.12 -11.37
N LEU A 374 -8.96 14.42 -11.37
CA LEU A 374 -9.79 15.49 -10.82
C LEU A 374 -11.15 15.56 -11.52
N SER A 375 -11.18 15.52 -12.85
CA SER A 375 -12.41 15.61 -13.63
C SER A 375 -13.36 14.44 -13.32
N ILE A 376 -12.80 13.23 -13.17
CA ILE A 376 -13.55 12.03 -12.82
C ILE A 376 -14.15 12.14 -11.41
N THR A 377 -13.37 12.59 -10.42
CA THR A 377 -13.85 12.70 -9.03
C THR A 377 -14.80 13.86 -8.81
N ALA A 378 -14.54 15.02 -9.43
CA ALA A 378 -15.40 16.20 -9.36
C ALA A 378 -16.80 15.92 -9.96
N LYS A 379 -16.88 15.23 -11.10
CA LYS A 379 -18.14 14.81 -11.70
C LYS A 379 -18.94 13.86 -10.81
N HIS A 380 -18.27 13.10 -9.93
CA HIS A 380 -18.95 12.22 -8.97
C HIS A 380 -19.51 13.00 -7.77
N GLY A 381 -18.78 14.02 -7.29
CA GLY A 381 -19.18 14.84 -6.14
C GLY A 381 -20.40 15.72 -6.39
N THR A 382 -20.74 16.00 -7.65
CA THR A 382 -21.95 16.76 -8.03
C THR A 382 -23.21 15.88 -8.18
N ILE A 383 -23.05 14.55 -8.17
CA ILE A 383 -24.15 13.57 -8.35
C ILE A 383 -24.60 12.97 -6.99
N SER A 384 -23.86 13.25 -5.90
CA SER A 384 -24.20 12.86 -4.52
C SER A 384 -24.83 14.01 -3.77
#